data_AF-A0AAQ4FJQ0-F1
#
_entry.id   AF-A0AAQ4FJQ0-F1
#
_cell.length_a   1.000
_cell.length_b   1.000
_cell.length_c   1.000
_cell.angle_alpha   90.00
_cell.angle_beta   90.00
_cell.angle_gamma   90.00
#
_symmetry.space_group_name_H-M   'P 1'
#
loop_
_entity.id
_entity.type
_entity.pdbx_description
1 polymer ?
#
loop_
_entity_poly.entity_id
_entity_poly.type
_entity_poly.pdbx_seq_one_letter_code
_entity_poly.pdbx_strand_id
1 'polypeptide(L)'
;MQSRNYFVSCERIMNKTLLFGAVTFLKRSTKTQKPVYYTFCFWDGLSRWRPAPQNFSVSDIPAELCSAVVYSHVTIDDKTGSIKLTEQELKLGKPSGLYSLKFDD
;
A
#
# COMPACT_ATOMS: atom_id res chain seq x y z
N MET A 1 -0.22 -32.64 8.44
CA MET A 1 1.07 -31.92 8.46
C MET A 1 0.88 -30.63 9.22
N GLN A 2 1.68 -30.43 10.26
CA GLN A 2 1.46 -29.51 11.38
C GLN A 2 2.29 -28.24 11.16
N SER A 3 1.63 -27.08 10.96
CA SER A 3 2.33 -25.79 10.88
C SER A 3 2.77 -25.36 12.28
N ARG A 4 4.08 -25.47 12.54
CA ARG A 4 4.72 -24.95 13.75
C ARG A 4 4.75 -23.42 13.64
N ASN A 5 3.90 -22.74 14.39
CA ASN A 5 4.02 -21.30 14.62
C ASN A 5 5.25 -21.06 15.51
N TYR A 6 6.32 -20.55 14.91
CA TYR A 6 7.48 -20.04 15.64
C TYR A 6 7.11 -18.72 16.32
N PHE A 7 6.62 -18.79 17.56
CA PHE A 7 6.58 -17.65 18.46
C PHE A 7 7.98 -17.45 19.04
N VAL A 8 8.73 -16.47 18.52
CA VAL A 8 9.96 -15.98 19.18
C VAL A 8 9.51 -15.06 20.31
N SER A 9 9.35 -15.63 21.51
CA SER A 9 9.19 -14.84 22.74
C SER A 9 10.58 -14.42 23.21
N CYS A 10 10.87 -13.13 23.10
CA CYS A 10 12.10 -12.52 23.59
C CYS A 10 12.06 -12.46 25.12
N GLU A 11 12.49 -13.52 25.81
CA GLU A 11 12.68 -13.51 27.26
C GLU A 11 14.10 -13.02 27.60
N ARG A 12 14.21 -11.71 27.86
CA ARG A 12 15.23 -11.15 28.74
C ARG A 12 14.55 -10.15 29.67
N ILE A 13 14.33 -10.55 30.91
CA ILE A 13 14.64 -9.77 32.12
C ILE A 13 14.69 -10.79 33.27
N MET A 14 15.91 -11.02 33.76
CA MET A 14 16.13 -11.55 35.10
C MET A 14 15.56 -10.55 36.11
N ASN A 15 14.65 -10.97 37.00
CA ASN A 15 14.89 -10.72 38.42
C ASN A 15 14.01 -11.60 39.31
N LYS A 16 14.64 -12.17 40.33
CA LYS A 16 14.01 -12.95 41.39
C LYS A 16 13.19 -12.02 42.28
N THR A 17 11.89 -12.25 42.39
CA THR A 17 11.16 -11.93 43.62
C THR A 17 10.01 -12.91 43.79
N LEU A 18 10.32 -14.00 44.50
CA LEU A 18 9.34 -14.90 45.06
C LEU A 18 8.83 -14.23 46.34
N LEU A 19 7.60 -13.72 46.38
CA LEU A 19 6.83 -13.48 47.62
C LEU A 19 5.36 -13.18 47.29
N PHE A 20 4.52 -14.09 47.79
CA PHE A 20 3.06 -14.08 47.97
C PHE A 20 2.31 -12.75 47.83
N GLY A 21 1.33 -12.76 46.93
CA GLY A 21 0.19 -11.85 46.89
C GLY A 21 -0.75 -12.32 45.79
N ALA A 22 -2.03 -12.48 46.08
CA ALA A 22 -3.03 -13.03 45.15
C ALA A 22 -2.87 -12.43 43.75
N VAL A 23 -2.37 -13.23 42.80
CA VAL A 23 -2.30 -12.86 41.39
C VAL A 23 -3.74 -12.81 40.90
N THR A 24 -4.38 -11.66 41.05
CA THR A 24 -5.62 -11.34 40.36
C THR A 24 -5.30 -11.50 38.88
N PHE A 25 -5.76 -12.62 38.32
CA PHE A 25 -5.71 -12.92 36.90
C PHE A 25 -6.60 -11.88 36.20
N LEU A 26 -6.05 -10.69 35.96
CA LEU A 26 -6.67 -9.68 35.11
C LEU A 26 -6.78 -10.34 33.75
N LYS A 27 -7.99 -10.84 33.43
CA LYS A 27 -8.36 -11.29 32.09
C LYS A 27 -8.06 -10.13 31.16
N ARG A 28 -6.91 -10.17 30.50
CA ARG A 28 -6.55 -9.23 29.45
C ARG A 28 -7.54 -9.47 28.33
N SER A 29 -8.57 -8.64 28.25
CA SER A 29 -9.54 -8.62 27.17
C SER A 29 -8.77 -8.33 25.88
N THR A 30 -8.42 -9.37 25.14
CA THR A 30 -7.90 -9.24 23.79
C THR A 30 -9.04 -8.67 22.94
N LYS A 31 -9.02 -7.36 22.67
CA LYS A 31 -9.88 -6.79 21.63
C LYS A 31 -9.56 -7.56 20.35
N THR A 32 -10.51 -8.36 19.87
CA THR A 32 -10.44 -8.98 18.55
C THR A 32 -10.47 -7.86 17.51
N GLN A 33 -9.29 -7.41 17.07
CA GLN A 33 -9.20 -6.47 15.96
C GLN A 33 -9.62 -7.21 14.69
N LYS A 34 -10.64 -6.70 14.01
CA LYS A 34 -10.99 -7.18 12.68
C LYS A 34 -9.84 -6.82 11.72
N PRO A 35 -9.39 -7.75 10.86
CA PRO A 35 -8.39 -7.42 9.86
C PRO A 35 -8.92 -6.33 8.93
N VAL A 36 -8.11 -5.30 8.70
CA VAL A 36 -8.34 -4.28 7.66
C VAL A 36 -7.69 -4.78 6.38
N TYR A 37 -8.45 -4.80 5.28
CA TYR A 37 -7.95 -5.18 3.96
C TYR A 37 -7.81 -3.92 3.10
N TYR A 38 -6.66 -3.78 2.44
CA TYR A 38 -6.39 -2.69 1.50
C TYR A 38 -6.48 -3.23 0.06
N THR A 39 -7.32 -2.62 -0.76
CA THR A 39 -7.43 -2.93 -2.19
C THR A 39 -6.72 -1.84 -2.99
N PHE A 40 -5.71 -2.22 -3.77
CA PHE A 40 -4.96 -1.32 -4.64
C PHE A 40 -5.38 -1.52 -6.09
N CYS A 41 -5.83 -0.44 -6.73
CA CYS A 41 -6.24 -0.45 -8.13
C CYS A 41 -5.20 0.27 -8.97
N PHE A 42 -4.52 -0.47 -9.85
CA PHE A 42 -3.54 0.10 -10.76
C PHE A 42 -4.25 0.58 -12.02
N TRP A 43 -4.08 1.86 -12.35
CA TRP A 43 -4.61 2.44 -13.57
C TRP A 43 -3.47 2.83 -14.51
N ASP A 44 -3.52 2.30 -15.73
CA ASP A 44 -2.59 2.65 -16.80
C ASP A 44 -3.06 3.94 -17.51
N GLY A 45 -2.27 5.01 -17.42
CA GLY A 45 -2.58 6.33 -17.98
C GLY A 45 -2.87 6.31 -19.49
N LEU A 46 -2.25 5.36 -20.21
CA LEU A 46 -2.45 5.17 -21.64
C LEU A 46 -3.80 4.55 -21.99
N SER A 47 -4.50 3.97 -21.02
CA SER A 47 -5.80 3.31 -21.24
C SER A 47 -6.87 4.26 -21.76
N ARG A 48 -6.76 5.57 -21.47
CA ARG A 48 -7.71 6.59 -21.94
C ARG A 48 -7.72 6.73 -23.46
N TRP A 49 -6.58 6.46 -24.10
CA TRP A 49 -6.37 6.68 -25.54
C TRP A 49 -6.62 5.43 -26.40
N ARG A 50 -7.01 4.31 -25.77
CA ARG A 50 -7.37 3.10 -26.51
C ARG A 50 -8.65 3.33 -27.34
N PRO A 51 -8.83 2.64 -28.47
CA PRO A 51 -10.08 2.70 -29.22
C PRO A 51 -11.27 2.21 -28.38
N ALA A 52 -12.44 2.81 -28.61
CA ALA A 52 -13.68 2.31 -28.01
C ALA A 52 -13.93 0.84 -28.40
N PRO A 53 -14.46 -0.01 -27.49
CA PRO A 53 -14.97 0.32 -26.15
C PRO A 53 -13.93 0.18 -25.03
N GLN A 54 -12.64 0.09 -25.37
CA GLN A 54 -11.56 -0.21 -24.42
C GLN A 54 -10.90 1.04 -23.85
N ASN A 55 -11.40 2.23 -24.20
CA ASN A 55 -10.98 3.48 -23.59
C ASN A 55 -11.40 3.50 -22.13
N PHE A 56 -10.44 3.75 -21.24
CA PHE A 56 -10.69 3.72 -19.79
C PHE A 56 -9.98 4.87 -19.09
N SER A 57 -10.77 5.79 -18.55
CA SER A 57 -10.33 6.96 -17.81
C SER A 57 -10.28 6.70 -16.30
N VAL A 58 -9.60 7.57 -15.56
CA VAL A 58 -9.63 7.55 -14.08
C VAL A 58 -11.05 7.65 -13.54
N SER A 59 -11.92 8.41 -14.21
CA SER A 59 -13.33 8.55 -13.81
C SER A 59 -14.12 7.25 -13.92
N ASP A 60 -13.62 6.27 -14.66
CA ASP A 60 -14.31 5.01 -14.92
C ASP A 60 -13.96 3.96 -13.85
N ILE A 61 -13.06 4.29 -12.91
CA ILE A 61 -12.70 3.43 -11.77
C ILE A 61 -13.77 3.57 -10.68
N PRO A 62 -14.45 2.48 -10.28
CA PRO A 62 -15.39 2.51 -9.17
C PRO A 62 -14.65 2.76 -7.84
N ALA A 63 -14.83 3.95 -7.27
CA ALA A 63 -14.12 4.40 -6.07
C ALA A 63 -14.46 3.57 -4.82
N GLU A 64 -15.63 2.95 -4.79
CA GLU A 64 -16.10 2.10 -3.71
C GLU A 64 -15.37 0.74 -3.62
N LEU A 65 -14.69 0.32 -4.68
CA LEU A 65 -13.97 -0.95 -4.72
C LEU A 65 -12.49 -0.82 -4.30
N CYS A 66 -11.92 0.38 -4.41
CA CYS A 66 -10.48 0.61 -4.25
C CYS A 66 -10.21 1.40 -2.97
N SER A 67 -9.28 0.92 -2.14
CA SER A 67 -8.76 1.72 -1.01
C SER A 67 -7.78 2.79 -1.47
N ALA A 68 -7.03 2.52 -2.55
CA ALA A 68 -6.16 3.48 -3.20
C ALA A 68 -6.03 3.19 -4.70
N VAL A 69 -5.94 4.24 -5.51
CA VAL A 69 -5.65 4.15 -6.95
C VAL A 69 -4.19 4.51 -7.18
N VAL A 70 -3.47 3.63 -7.88
CA VAL A 70 -2.05 3.78 -8.20
C VAL A 70 -1.92 4.08 -9.69
N TYR A 71 -1.29 5.20 -10.03
CA TYR A 71 -0.97 5.54 -11.41
C TYR A 71 0.19 4.67 -11.91
N SER A 72 0.01 4.02 -13.07
CA SER A 72 1.04 3.27 -13.79
C SER A 72 1.11 3.78 -15.23
N HIS A 73 2.26 3.95 -15.87
CA HIS A 73 3.62 3.84 -15.36
C HIS A 73 4.32 5.20 -15.53
N VAL A 74 5.34 5.43 -14.71
CA VAL A 74 6.26 6.54 -14.90
C VAL A 74 7.63 5.97 -15.27
N THR A 75 8.38 6.72 -16.07
CA THR A 75 9.74 6.36 -16.47
C THR A 75 10.74 7.11 -15.58
N ILE A 76 11.88 6.49 -15.27
CA ILE A 76 13.00 7.15 -14.62
C ILE A 76 14.04 7.46 -15.70
N ASP A 77 14.58 8.68 -15.70
CA ASP A 77 15.68 9.04 -16.58
C ASP A 77 16.98 8.40 -16.07
N ASP A 78 17.60 7.55 -16.89
CA ASP A 78 18.80 6.79 -16.51
C ASP A 78 20.01 7.67 -16.18
N LYS A 79 20.04 8.94 -16.63
CA LYS A 79 21.17 9.86 -16.40
C LYS A 79 20.94 10.75 -15.19
N THR A 80 19.71 11.24 -15.01
CA THR A 80 19.40 12.21 -13.94
C THR A 80 18.68 11.58 -12.74
N GLY A 81 18.25 10.31 -12.85
CA GLY A 81 17.40 9.65 -11.85
C GLY A 81 16.01 10.29 -11.70
N SER A 82 15.66 11.24 -12.57
CA SER A 82 14.44 12.02 -12.42
C SER A 82 13.25 11.27 -13.00
N ILE A 83 12.09 11.38 -12.35
CA ILE A 83 10.84 10.80 -12.83
C ILE A 83 10.30 11.63 -13.99
N LYS A 84 9.95 10.95 -15.08
CA LYS A 84 9.35 11.50 -16.29
C LYS A 84 8.13 10.69 -16.68
N LEU A 85 7.20 11.34 -17.37
CA LEU A 85 6.13 10.63 -18.07
C LEU A 85 6.72 9.87 -19.25
N THR A 86 6.02 8.82 -19.68
CA THR A 86 6.44 8.03 -20.83
C THR A 86 6.34 8.88 -22.10
N GLU A 87 7.18 8.59 -23.10
CA GLU A 87 7.15 9.32 -24.38
C GLU A 87 5.77 9.29 -25.04
N GLN A 88 5.03 8.20 -24.85
CA GLN A 88 3.70 8.03 -25.40
C GLN A 88 2.68 8.96 -24.71
N GLU A 89 2.76 9.12 -23.39
CA GLU A 89 1.93 10.08 -22.65
C GLU A 89 2.28 11.53 -22.97
N LEU A 90 3.57 11.82 -23.19
CA LEU A 90 4.02 13.14 -23.66
C LEU A 90 3.43 13.48 -25.04
N LYS A 91 3.36 12.50 -25.95
CA LYS A 91 2.78 12.67 -27.30
C LYS A 91 1.27 12.83 -27.28
N LEU A 92 0.58 12.09 -26.40
CA LEU A 92 -0.88 12.09 -26.31
C LEU A 92 -1.44 13.21 -25.41
N GLY A 93 -0.57 13.84 -24.62
CA GLY A 93 -0.91 14.92 -23.71
C GLY A 93 -0.93 14.47 -22.26
N LYS A 94 -0.33 15.29 -21.38
CA LYS A 94 -0.25 15.01 -19.93
C LYS A 94 -1.66 14.90 -19.34
N PRO A 95 -1.96 13.83 -18.57
CA PRO A 95 -3.23 13.76 -17.84
C PRO A 95 -3.33 14.91 -16.83
N SER A 96 -4.44 15.65 -16.88
CA SER A 96 -4.77 16.68 -15.90
C SER A 96 -4.91 16.05 -14.51
N GLY A 97 -4.28 16.67 -13.50
CA GLY A 97 -4.28 16.16 -12.12
C GLY A 97 -3.03 15.36 -11.71
N LEU A 98 -2.09 15.12 -12.62
CA LEU A 98 -0.78 14.57 -12.25
C LEU A 98 0.10 15.68 -11.66
N TYR A 99 -0.04 15.90 -10.36
CA TYR A 99 0.89 16.73 -9.60
C TYR A 99 2.27 16.08 -9.65
N SER A 100 3.29 16.86 -10.03
CA SER A 100 4.67 16.41 -9.98
C SER A 100 4.96 16.03 -8.53
N LEU A 101 5.14 14.74 -8.26
CA LEU A 101 5.75 14.28 -7.01
C LEU A 101 7.18 14.83 -7.03
N LYS A 102 7.36 16.03 -6.48
CA LYS A 102 8.69 16.54 -6.15
C LYS A 102 9.13 15.72 -4.96
N PHE A 103 10.13 14.87 -5.18
CA PHE A 103 10.90 14.30 -4.09
C PHE A 103 11.90 15.39 -3.74
N ASP A 104 11.71 16.03 -2.58
CA ASP A 104 12.73 16.90 -2.01
C ASP A 104 13.87 15.98 -1.55
N ASP A 105 15.08 16.21 -2.07
CA ASP A 105 16.31 15.49 -1.71
C ASP A 105 16.70 15.70 -0.23
#